data_AF-A0A9E5ZZC0-F1
#
_entry.id   AF-A0A9E5ZZC0-F1
#
_cell.length_a   1.000
_cell.length_b   1.000
_cell.length_c   1.000
_cell.angle_alpha   90.00
_cell.angle_beta   90.00
_cell.angle_gamma   90.00
#
_symmetry.space_group_name_H-M   'P 1'
#
loop_
_entity.id
_entity.type
_entity.pdbx_description
1 polymer ?
#
loop_
_entity_poly.entity_id
_entity_poly.type
_entity_poly.pdbx_seq_one_letter_code
_entity_poly.pdbx_strand_id
1 'polypeptide(L)'
;MNNRVLIIGAVILALLLILWLAISGLRSGDGEDEISANPKTETEALIEPSVSADAPLNFDHVWNETSSEYDPECDEGCIEVLNRPRGSHGGSVRVGVKPDIDDPIAQWSDCVQSIMSCYEGQLAADDFDGHTNSTMHDCVLSSACPTECRDYYQSTVSDELETVNRALDAVFLGERAACLPTEAWVE
;
A
#
# COMPACT_ATOMS: atom_id res chain seq x y z
N MET A 1 5.17 33.03 50.52
CA MET A 1 5.46 32.07 49.44
C MET A 1 4.14 31.56 48.92
N ASN A 2 3.86 31.71 47.63
CA ASN A 2 2.52 31.52 47.06
C ASN A 2 2.21 30.04 46.88
N ASN A 3 1.17 29.53 47.55
CA ASN A 3 0.67 28.16 47.44
C ASN A 3 0.42 27.71 45.99
N ARG A 4 0.19 28.66 45.06
CA ARG A 4 0.05 28.39 43.63
C ARG A 4 1.31 27.81 42.97
N VAL A 5 2.51 28.22 43.40
CA VAL A 5 3.77 27.69 42.85
C VAL A 5 4.00 26.26 43.31
N LEU A 6 3.59 25.94 44.54
CA LEU A 6 3.67 24.59 45.11
C LEU A 6 2.74 23.60 44.40
N ILE A 7 1.52 24.02 44.07
CA ILE A 7 0.54 23.16 43.37
C ILE A 7 1.01 22.85 41.95
N ILE A 8 1.51 23.85 41.22
CA ILE A 8 2.01 23.65 39.84
C ILE A 8 3.22 22.70 39.84
N GLY A 9 4.14 22.84 40.79
CA GLY A 9 5.28 21.95 40.92
C GLY A 9 4.89 20.49 41.17
N ALA A 10 3.88 20.25 42.03
CA ALA A 10 3.40 18.91 42.33
C ALA A 10 2.73 18.22 41.12
N VAL A 11 1.96 18.98 40.32
CA VAL A 11 1.30 18.44 39.12
C VAL A 11 2.33 18.06 38.05
N ILE A 12 3.33 18.90 37.81
CA ILE A 12 4.39 18.60 36.82
C ILE A 12 5.18 17.36 37.24
N LEU A 13 5.53 17.23 38.52
CA LEU A 13 6.24 16.06 39.03
C LEU A 13 5.42 14.78 38.86
N ALA A 14 4.11 14.82 39.14
CA ALA A 14 3.23 13.67 38.98
C ALA A 14 3.11 13.24 37.51
N LEU A 15 2.99 14.19 36.58
CA LEU A 15 2.92 13.89 35.14
C LEU A 15 4.23 13.27 34.62
N LEU A 16 5.38 13.78 35.04
CA LEU A 16 6.68 13.21 34.69
C LEU A 16 6.85 11.78 35.22
N LEU A 17 6.33 11.50 36.42
CA LEU A 17 6.42 10.18 37.04
C LEU A 17 5.51 9.16 36.32
N ILE A 18 4.31 9.56 35.90
CA ILE A 18 3.42 8.74 35.07
C ILE A 18 4.07 8.45 33.72
N LEU A 19 4.64 9.46 33.06
CA LEU A 19 5.32 9.30 31.77
C LEU A 19 6.52 8.35 31.89
N TRP A 20 7.31 8.46 32.96
CA TRP A 20 8.45 7.58 33.21
C TRP A 20 8.03 6.12 33.45
N LEU A 21 6.93 5.89 34.17
CA LEU A 21 6.37 4.55 34.38
C LEU A 21 5.85 3.94 33.08
N ALA A 22 5.19 4.72 32.23
CA ALA A 22 4.71 4.26 30.92
C ALA A 22 5.87 3.84 29.99
N ILE A 23 6.97 4.62 29.97
CA ILE A 23 8.16 4.29 29.18
C ILE A 23 8.88 3.06 29.74
N SER A 24 8.97 2.95 31.07
CA SER A 24 9.66 1.82 31.72
C SER A 24 8.88 0.50 31.60
N GLY A 25 7.55 0.55 31.51
CA GLY A 25 6.69 -0.62 31.31
C GLY A 25 6.79 -1.26 29.92
N LEU A 26 7.33 -0.54 28.92
CA LEU A 26 7.51 -1.06 27.56
C LEU A 26 8.81 -1.87 27.38
N ARG A 27 9.61 -2.09 28.43
CA ARG A 27 10.93 -2.75 28.35
C ARG A 27 11.13 -3.91 29.33
N SER A 28 10.14 -4.80 29.47
CA SER A 28 10.35 -6.14 30.05
C SER A 28 9.58 -7.18 29.25
N GLY A 29 10.26 -7.68 28.23
CA GLY A 29 9.88 -8.86 27.47
C GLY A 29 11.14 -9.63 27.04
N ASP A 30 12.13 -9.72 27.92
CA ASP A 30 13.24 -10.69 27.78
C ASP A 30 12.71 -12.06 28.19
N GLY A 31 12.03 -12.71 27.26
CA GLY A 31 11.82 -14.15 27.27
C GLY A 31 13.02 -14.82 26.63
N GLU A 32 14.04 -15.13 27.43
CA GLU A 32 15.06 -16.11 27.09
C GLU A 32 14.41 -17.51 27.12
N ASP A 33 13.69 -17.87 26.06
CA ASP A 33 13.30 -19.26 25.85
C ASP A 33 14.46 -20.02 25.19
N GLU A 34 14.93 -21.02 25.92
CA GLU A 34 15.91 -22.02 25.53
C GLU A 34 15.82 -22.41 24.05
N ILE A 35 16.90 -22.17 23.32
CA ILE A 35 17.21 -22.86 22.07
C ILE A 35 17.50 -24.33 22.44
N SER A 36 16.43 -25.11 22.61
CA SER A 36 16.49 -26.55 22.63
C SER A 36 16.77 -27.03 21.21
N ALA A 37 18.01 -27.44 21.00
CA ALA A 37 18.45 -28.10 19.78
C ALA A 37 17.66 -29.41 19.61
N ASN A 38 16.60 -29.36 18.79
CA ASN A 38 15.94 -30.54 18.26
C ASN A 38 16.39 -30.74 16.80
N PRO A 39 17.39 -31.59 16.52
CA PRO A 39 17.70 -31.99 15.17
C PRO A 39 16.71 -33.07 14.75
N LYS A 40 15.51 -32.65 14.35
CA LYS A 40 14.64 -33.47 13.50
C LYS A 40 14.51 -32.80 12.15
N THR A 41 15.36 -33.31 11.28
CA THR A 41 15.27 -33.31 9.83
C THR A 41 13.90 -33.87 9.42
N GLU A 42 12.86 -33.06 9.47
CA GLU A 42 11.69 -33.24 8.63
C GLU A 42 11.79 -32.20 7.53
N THR A 43 12.26 -32.69 6.38
CA THR A 43 12.00 -32.10 5.07
C THR A 43 10.49 -32.10 4.87
N GLU A 44 9.77 -31.23 5.57
CA GLU A 44 8.50 -30.73 5.08
C GLU A 44 8.87 -29.97 3.83
N ALA A 45 8.72 -30.66 2.70
CA ALA A 45 8.66 -30.02 1.40
C ALA A 45 7.72 -28.83 1.59
N LEU A 46 8.29 -27.62 1.49
CA LEU A 46 7.51 -26.43 1.17
C LEU A 46 6.71 -26.83 -0.05
N ILE A 47 5.45 -27.21 0.18
CA ILE A 47 4.45 -27.28 -0.85
C ILE A 47 4.28 -25.80 -1.20
N GLU A 48 5.17 -25.29 -2.05
CA GLU A 48 4.87 -24.12 -2.83
C GLU A 48 3.50 -24.43 -3.43
N PRO A 49 2.45 -23.66 -3.07
CA PRO A 49 1.15 -23.90 -3.65
C PRO A 49 1.38 -23.88 -5.15
N SER A 50 1.21 -25.05 -5.79
CA SER A 50 1.29 -25.20 -7.22
C SER A 50 0.05 -24.54 -7.78
N VAL A 51 0.03 -23.21 -7.73
CA VAL A 51 -0.82 -22.40 -8.56
C VAL A 51 -0.39 -22.79 -9.96
N SER A 52 -1.26 -23.53 -10.65
CA SER A 52 -1.11 -23.81 -12.07
C SER A 52 -0.66 -22.52 -12.72
N ALA A 53 0.48 -22.55 -13.41
CA ALA A 53 0.94 -21.45 -14.25
C ALA A 53 0.04 -21.36 -15.49
N ASP A 54 -1.28 -21.24 -15.25
CA ASP A 54 -2.22 -20.74 -16.22
C ASP A 54 -1.65 -19.37 -16.61
N ALA A 55 -1.51 -19.16 -17.92
CA ALA A 55 -0.89 -17.97 -18.46
C ALA A 55 -1.43 -16.73 -17.71
N PRO A 56 -0.56 -15.80 -17.28
CA PRO A 56 -1.00 -14.63 -16.54
C PRO A 56 -2.14 -13.99 -17.33
N LEU A 57 -3.30 -13.82 -16.69
CA LEU A 57 -4.40 -13.07 -17.27
C LEU A 57 -3.86 -11.69 -17.57
N ASN A 58 -3.62 -11.42 -18.85
CA ASN A 58 -3.10 -10.17 -19.30
C ASN A 58 -4.26 -9.31 -19.79
N PHE A 59 -4.51 -8.23 -19.05
CA PHE A 59 -5.57 -7.27 -19.34
C PHE A 59 -5.08 -6.08 -20.17
N ASP A 60 -4.01 -6.20 -20.97
CA ASP A 60 -3.51 -5.12 -21.85
C ASP A 60 -4.58 -4.35 -22.64
N HIS A 61 -5.64 -5.04 -23.04
CA HIS A 61 -6.73 -4.50 -23.84
C HIS A 61 -7.74 -3.65 -23.04
N VAL A 62 -7.63 -3.59 -21.71
CA VAL A 62 -8.53 -2.79 -20.85
C VAL A 62 -8.15 -1.30 -20.83
N TRP A 63 -6.92 -1.00 -21.25
CA TRP A 63 -6.41 0.35 -21.37
C TRP A 63 -6.53 0.81 -22.82
N ASN A 64 -7.00 2.03 -23.05
CA ASN A 64 -7.11 2.56 -24.40
C ASN A 64 -5.71 2.87 -24.94
N GLU A 65 -5.48 2.59 -26.21
CA GLU A 65 -4.26 3.00 -26.91
C GLU A 65 -4.04 4.52 -26.76
N THR A 66 -2.77 4.94 -26.79
CA THR A 66 -2.43 6.37 -26.75
C THR A 66 -3.16 7.13 -27.86
N SER A 67 -3.80 8.23 -27.48
CA SER A 67 -4.42 9.16 -28.42
C SER A 67 -3.42 10.03 -29.18
N SER A 68 -2.14 9.99 -28.80
CA SER A 68 -1.06 10.82 -29.33
C SER A 68 0.16 9.98 -29.74
N GLU A 69 0.81 10.37 -30.83
CA GLU A 69 2.10 9.77 -31.22
C GLU A 69 3.16 10.04 -30.15
N TYR A 70 4.07 9.08 -29.97
CA TYR A 70 5.22 9.21 -29.08
C TYR A 70 6.04 10.46 -29.44
N ASP A 71 6.30 11.30 -28.44
CA ASP A 71 7.01 12.58 -28.58
C ASP A 71 8.47 12.42 -28.13
N PRO A 72 9.44 12.25 -29.06
CA PRO A 72 10.84 12.04 -28.72
C PRO A 72 11.50 13.28 -28.07
N GLU A 73 10.86 14.45 -28.10
CA GLU A 73 11.35 15.63 -27.37
C GLU A 73 11.00 15.57 -25.88
N CYS A 74 10.13 14.64 -25.47
CA CYS A 74 9.72 14.49 -24.07
C CYS A 74 10.76 13.74 -23.20
N ASP A 75 11.80 13.13 -23.80
CA ASP A 75 12.92 12.47 -23.11
C ASP A 75 13.69 13.42 -22.16
N GLU A 76 13.63 14.74 -22.38
CA GLU A 76 14.32 15.75 -21.56
C GLU A 76 13.37 16.76 -20.89
N GLY A 77 12.05 16.69 -21.16
CA GLY A 77 11.10 17.78 -20.88
C GLY A 77 9.77 17.41 -20.24
N CYS A 78 9.42 16.12 -20.08
CA CYS A 78 8.18 15.75 -19.41
C CYS A 78 8.22 16.15 -17.91
N ILE A 79 7.11 16.70 -17.41
CA ILE A 79 6.95 17.02 -15.98
C ILE A 79 6.72 15.72 -15.19
N GLU A 80 7.41 15.59 -14.07
CA GLU A 80 7.28 14.49 -13.10
C GLU A 80 5.91 14.59 -12.41
N VAL A 81 4.93 13.74 -12.76
CA VAL A 81 3.55 13.87 -12.24
C VAL A 81 3.34 13.06 -10.95
N LEU A 82 4.14 12.01 -10.72
CA LEU A 82 4.05 11.22 -9.49
C LEU A 82 5.34 11.29 -8.68
N ASN A 83 5.38 12.23 -7.74
CA ASN A 83 6.25 12.18 -6.58
C ASN A 83 5.37 12.04 -5.33
N ARG A 84 4.79 10.85 -5.11
CA ARG A 84 4.15 10.56 -3.83
C ARG A 84 5.10 9.72 -2.96
N PRO A 85 5.50 10.22 -1.78
CA PRO A 85 6.15 9.37 -0.80
C PRO A 85 5.16 8.28 -0.37
N ARG A 86 5.44 7.03 -0.72
CA ARG A 86 4.83 5.89 -0.01
C ARG A 86 5.24 6.03 1.45
N GLY A 87 4.27 6.06 2.37
CA GLY A 87 4.52 6.23 3.81
C GLY A 87 5.65 5.33 4.30
N SER A 88 6.60 5.94 5.05
CA SER A 88 7.81 5.47 5.78
C SER A 88 8.60 4.19 5.43
N HIS A 89 8.10 3.27 4.60
CA HIS A 89 8.71 1.95 4.34
C HIS A 89 8.70 1.52 2.86
N GLY A 90 8.10 2.28 1.94
CA GLY A 90 8.08 1.96 0.51
C GLY A 90 8.83 3.01 -0.32
N GLY A 91 9.75 2.59 -1.19
CA GLY A 91 10.46 3.50 -2.10
C GLY A 91 9.53 4.37 -2.96
N SER A 92 10.06 5.46 -3.50
CA SER A 92 9.35 6.33 -4.43
C SER A 92 9.36 5.74 -5.84
N VAL A 93 8.19 5.50 -6.42
CA VAL A 93 8.05 5.25 -7.85
C VAL A 93 7.92 6.60 -8.54
N ARG A 94 8.75 6.86 -9.56
CA ARG A 94 8.70 8.08 -10.37
C ARG A 94 8.16 7.72 -11.75
N VAL A 95 7.01 8.28 -12.11
CA VAL A 95 6.43 8.15 -13.45
C VAL A 95 6.36 9.55 -14.06
N GLY A 96 7.03 9.73 -15.20
CA GLY A 96 6.95 10.96 -16.00
C GLY A 96 5.80 10.84 -16.99
N VAL A 97 4.88 11.80 -17.00
CA VAL A 97 3.71 11.78 -17.87
C VAL A 97 3.49 13.17 -18.45
N LYS A 98 3.20 13.30 -19.74
CA LYS A 98 2.75 14.56 -20.33
C LYS A 98 1.25 14.68 -20.02
N PRO A 99 0.78 15.71 -19.30
CA PRO A 99 -0.59 15.75 -18.75
C PRO A 99 -1.70 15.78 -19.81
N ASP A 100 -1.35 16.12 -21.05
CA ASP A 100 -2.29 16.15 -22.18
C ASP A 100 -2.30 14.85 -23.00
N ILE A 101 -1.44 13.87 -22.66
CA ILE A 101 -1.41 12.56 -23.31
C ILE A 101 -2.16 11.56 -22.42
N ASP A 102 -3.22 11.01 -22.99
CA ASP A 102 -3.97 9.90 -22.42
C ASP A 102 -3.48 8.59 -23.06
N ASP A 103 -2.46 8.00 -22.46
CA ASP A 103 -1.88 6.70 -22.84
C ASP A 103 -2.18 5.61 -21.78
N PRO A 104 -1.92 4.32 -22.06
CA PRO A 104 -2.22 3.26 -21.08
C PRO A 104 -1.59 3.46 -19.71
N ILE A 105 -0.38 4.04 -19.63
CA ILE A 105 0.32 4.29 -18.36
C ILE A 105 -0.36 5.44 -17.59
N ALA A 106 -0.76 6.51 -18.29
CA ALA A 106 -1.52 7.61 -17.72
C ALA A 106 -2.87 7.13 -17.16
N GLN A 107 -3.61 6.33 -17.94
CA GLN A 107 -4.89 5.76 -17.54
C GLN A 107 -4.75 4.84 -16.32
N TRP A 108 -3.72 3.98 -16.30
CA TRP A 108 -3.41 3.13 -15.16
C TRP A 108 -3.03 3.95 -13.92
N SER A 109 -2.22 4.99 -14.08
CA SER A 109 -1.84 5.92 -13.02
C SER A 109 -3.08 6.60 -12.41
N ASP A 110 -4.00 7.10 -13.24
CA ASP A 110 -5.24 7.73 -12.79
C ASP A 110 -6.15 6.74 -12.03
N CYS A 111 -6.23 5.51 -12.53
CA CYS A 111 -6.87 4.40 -11.81
C CYS A 111 -6.27 4.22 -10.41
N VAL A 112 -4.97 3.98 -10.30
CA VAL A 112 -4.29 3.76 -9.00
C VAL A 112 -4.41 4.99 -8.09
N GLN A 113 -4.28 6.20 -8.64
CA GLN A 113 -4.42 7.44 -7.89
C GLN A 113 -5.82 7.61 -7.33
N SER A 114 -6.87 7.21 -8.06
CA SER A 114 -8.25 7.26 -7.58
C SER A 114 -8.49 6.31 -6.38
N ILE A 115 -7.88 5.11 -6.40
CA ILE A 115 -7.91 4.17 -5.26
C ILE A 115 -7.26 4.82 -4.03
N MET A 116 -6.04 5.33 -4.19
CA MET A 116 -5.27 5.89 -3.07
C MET A 116 -5.92 7.16 -2.51
N SER A 117 -6.47 8.02 -3.37
CA SER A 117 -7.14 9.25 -2.94
C SER A 117 -8.44 8.95 -2.18
N CYS A 118 -9.19 7.92 -2.59
CA CYS A 118 -10.32 7.41 -1.81
C CYS A 118 -9.83 6.92 -0.43
N TYR A 119 -8.81 6.07 -0.41
CA TYR A 119 -8.32 5.48 0.83
C TYR A 119 -7.81 6.54 1.81
N GLU A 120 -6.97 7.47 1.36
CA GLU A 120 -6.49 8.62 2.15
C GLU A 120 -7.66 9.49 2.66
N GLY A 121 -8.67 9.73 1.83
CA GLY A 121 -9.87 10.48 2.22
C GLY A 121 -10.65 9.80 3.35
N GLN A 122 -10.78 8.48 3.30
CA GLN A 122 -11.42 7.69 4.36
C GLN A 122 -10.58 7.69 5.65
N LEU A 123 -9.26 7.54 5.53
CA LEU A 123 -8.34 7.64 6.68
C LEU A 123 -8.42 9.00 7.38
N ALA A 124 -8.72 10.07 6.65
CA ALA A 124 -8.88 11.41 7.21
C ALA A 124 -10.28 11.66 7.81
N ALA A 125 -11.29 10.90 7.40
CA ALA A 125 -12.68 11.04 7.83
C ALA A 125 -12.99 10.26 9.11
N ASP A 126 -12.34 9.13 9.32
CA ASP A 126 -12.55 8.27 10.48
C ASP A 126 -11.56 8.59 11.60
N ASP A 127 -12.06 8.75 12.84
CA ASP A 127 -11.21 8.67 14.03
C ASP A 127 -10.57 7.27 14.04
N PHE A 128 -9.24 7.25 13.88
CA PHE A 128 -8.22 6.18 13.75
C PHE A 128 -8.51 4.73 14.23
N ASP A 129 -9.58 4.45 14.95
CA ASP A 129 -9.91 3.15 15.57
C ASP A 129 -10.75 2.22 14.67
N GLY A 130 -11.13 2.65 13.46
CA GLY A 130 -12.11 1.96 12.61
C GLY A 130 -11.62 1.44 11.26
N HIS A 131 -10.32 1.46 10.95
CA HIS A 131 -9.82 1.08 9.62
C HIS A 131 -10.01 -0.42 9.37
N THR A 132 -11.13 -0.77 8.76
CA THR A 132 -11.47 -2.13 8.37
C THR A 132 -11.00 -2.40 6.94
N ASN A 133 -10.73 -3.68 6.65
CA ASN A 133 -10.35 -4.18 5.32
C ASN A 133 -11.35 -3.76 4.22
N SER A 134 -12.60 -3.52 4.61
CA SER A 134 -13.64 -3.00 3.73
C SER A 134 -13.28 -1.65 3.11
N THR A 135 -12.56 -0.76 3.82
CA THR A 135 -12.26 0.58 3.29
C THR A 135 -11.41 0.52 2.00
N MET A 136 -10.36 -0.29 1.98
CA MET A 136 -9.55 -0.45 0.76
C MET A 136 -10.33 -1.18 -0.34
N HIS A 137 -11.06 -2.24 0.03
CA HIS A 137 -11.91 -2.97 -0.92
C HIS A 137 -12.93 -2.04 -1.60
N ASP A 138 -13.65 -1.24 -0.83
CA ASP A 138 -14.65 -0.29 -1.31
C ASP A 138 -14.00 0.79 -2.20
N CYS A 139 -12.79 1.24 -1.85
CA CYS A 139 -12.05 2.19 -2.67
C CYS A 139 -11.61 1.61 -4.01
N VAL A 140 -11.23 0.32 -4.08
CA VAL A 140 -10.96 -0.34 -5.37
C VAL A 140 -12.24 -0.44 -6.19
N LEU A 141 -13.36 -0.86 -5.59
CA LEU A 141 -14.62 -1.04 -6.32
C LEU A 141 -15.25 0.27 -6.82
N SER A 142 -14.94 1.41 -6.18
CA SER A 142 -15.40 2.75 -6.56
C SER A 142 -14.39 3.55 -7.39
N SER A 143 -13.22 2.98 -7.67
CA SER A 143 -12.15 3.62 -8.43
C SER A 143 -12.50 3.85 -9.90
N ALA A 144 -11.70 4.72 -10.54
CA ALA A 144 -11.75 4.99 -11.98
C ALA A 144 -11.19 3.85 -12.85
N CYS A 145 -10.74 2.75 -12.25
CA CYS A 145 -10.17 1.62 -12.97
C CYS A 145 -11.16 0.96 -13.95
N PRO A 146 -10.69 0.27 -15.00
CA PRO A 146 -11.55 -0.52 -15.89
C PRO A 146 -12.39 -1.54 -15.12
N THR A 147 -13.60 -1.79 -15.59
CA THR A 147 -14.56 -2.67 -14.89
C THR A 147 -14.01 -4.08 -14.75
N GLU A 148 -13.38 -4.58 -15.80
CA GLU A 148 -12.73 -5.89 -15.87
C GLU A 148 -11.67 -6.06 -14.77
N CYS A 149 -10.89 -5.01 -14.49
CA CYS A 149 -9.89 -5.01 -13.43
C CYS A 149 -10.51 -5.00 -12.03
N ARG A 150 -11.57 -4.22 -11.83
CA ARG A 150 -12.31 -4.20 -10.56
C ARG A 150 -12.98 -5.55 -10.29
N ASP A 151 -13.60 -6.14 -11.31
CA ASP A 151 -14.24 -7.45 -11.23
C ASP A 151 -13.20 -8.55 -10.93
N TYR A 152 -12.03 -8.50 -11.58
CA TYR A 152 -10.96 -9.45 -11.32
C TYR A 152 -10.41 -9.32 -9.89
N TYR A 153 -10.20 -8.09 -9.41
CA TYR A 153 -9.86 -7.83 -8.01
C TYR A 153 -10.91 -8.39 -7.05
N GLN A 154 -12.20 -8.12 -7.31
CA GLN A 154 -13.30 -8.62 -6.49
C GLN A 154 -13.33 -10.16 -6.44
N SER A 155 -12.97 -10.82 -7.54
CA SER A 155 -12.88 -12.28 -7.59
C SER A 155 -11.65 -12.87 -6.87
N THR A 156 -10.62 -12.05 -6.66
CA THR A 156 -9.34 -12.45 -6.07
C THR A 156 -9.27 -12.18 -4.57
N VAL A 157 -9.92 -11.12 -4.11
CA VAL A 157 -9.87 -10.65 -2.73
C VAL A 157 -10.79 -11.46 -1.80
N SER A 158 -10.39 -11.63 -0.55
CA SER A 158 -11.22 -12.16 0.53
C SER A 158 -11.36 -11.16 1.67
N ASP A 159 -12.16 -11.48 2.70
CA ASP A 159 -12.41 -10.56 3.82
C ASP A 159 -11.18 -10.34 4.73
N GLU A 160 -10.09 -11.10 4.53
CA GLU A 160 -8.85 -10.99 5.29
C GLU A 160 -7.93 -9.86 4.77
N LEU A 161 -7.37 -9.04 5.67
CA LEU A 161 -6.54 -7.87 5.34
C LEU A 161 -5.34 -8.22 4.46
N GLU A 162 -4.69 -9.34 4.81
CA GLU A 162 -3.52 -9.81 4.06
C GLU A 162 -3.89 -10.11 2.61
N THR A 163 -5.09 -10.65 2.38
CA THR A 163 -5.58 -10.93 1.03
C THR A 163 -5.99 -9.68 0.27
N VAL A 164 -6.46 -8.63 0.95
CA VAL A 164 -6.73 -7.31 0.34
C VAL A 164 -5.45 -6.71 -0.22
N ASN A 165 -4.39 -6.63 0.58
CA ASN A 165 -3.12 -6.07 0.12
C ASN A 165 -2.47 -6.93 -0.95
N ARG A 166 -2.54 -8.27 -0.82
CA ARG A 166 -2.01 -9.19 -1.82
C ARG A 166 -2.78 -9.11 -3.14
N ALA A 167 -4.11 -8.98 -3.10
CA ALA A 167 -4.93 -8.80 -4.29
C ALA A 167 -4.67 -7.44 -4.95
N LEU A 168 -4.50 -6.37 -4.17
CA LEU A 168 -4.16 -5.05 -4.69
C LEU A 168 -2.81 -5.08 -5.42
N ASP A 169 -1.82 -5.74 -4.83
CA ASP A 169 -0.51 -5.92 -5.46
C ASP A 169 -0.60 -6.78 -6.73
N ALA A 170 -1.22 -7.95 -6.65
CA ALA A 170 -1.34 -8.88 -7.79
C ALA A 170 -2.20 -8.35 -8.95
N VAL A 171 -3.14 -7.45 -8.70
CA VAL A 171 -4.01 -6.91 -9.76
C VAL A 171 -3.51 -5.57 -10.30
N PHE A 172 -2.97 -4.69 -9.45
CA PHE A 172 -2.67 -3.30 -9.86
C PHE A 172 -1.23 -2.84 -9.69
N LEU A 173 -0.49 -3.28 -8.66
CA LEU A 173 0.75 -2.60 -8.24
C LEU A 173 2.05 -3.39 -8.46
N GLY A 174 1.97 -4.71 -8.51
CA GLY A 174 3.13 -5.58 -8.66
C GLY A 174 3.73 -5.52 -10.07
N GLU A 175 4.99 -5.91 -10.20
CA GLU A 175 5.72 -5.95 -11.48
C GLU A 175 5.05 -6.84 -12.55
N ARG A 176 4.18 -7.75 -12.11
CA ARG A 176 3.41 -8.67 -12.95
C ARG A 176 1.92 -8.56 -12.68
N ALA A 177 1.48 -7.38 -12.23
CA ALA A 177 0.09 -7.13 -11.93
C ALA A 177 -0.77 -7.35 -13.17
N ALA A 178 -1.91 -8.02 -13.00
CA ALA A 178 -2.76 -8.43 -14.12
C ALA A 178 -3.24 -7.22 -14.96
N CYS A 179 -3.47 -6.08 -14.32
CA CYS A 179 -3.91 -4.84 -14.94
C CYS A 179 -2.80 -3.80 -15.11
N LEU A 180 -1.53 -4.18 -15.01
CA LEU A 180 -0.43 -3.31 -15.40
C LEU A 180 -0.34 -3.27 -16.94
N PRO A 181 -0.33 -2.08 -17.58
CA PRO A 181 -0.12 -2.00 -19.02
C PRO A 181 1.22 -2.63 -19.42
N THR A 182 1.27 -3.39 -20.52
CA THR A 182 2.52 -3.96 -21.06
C THR A 182 3.56 -2.93 -21.46
N GLU A 183 3.24 -1.65 -21.56
CA GLU A 183 4.22 -0.60 -21.84
C GLU A 183 4.88 -0.08 -20.54
N ALA A 184 4.34 -0.42 -19.38
CA ALA A 184 4.75 0.10 -18.08
C ALA A 184 5.97 -0.62 -17.47
N TRP A 185 6.79 -1.33 -18.26
CA TRP A 185 7.97 -2.01 -17.71
C TRP A 185 8.95 -1.00 -17.12
N VAL A 186 9.08 -1.08 -15.80
CA VAL A 186 10.09 -0.39 -15.00
C VAL A 186 11.40 -1.15 -15.19
N GLU A 187 12.39 -0.53 -15.83
CA GLU A 187 13.78 -1.04 -15.80
C GLU A 187 14.42 -0.88 -14.41
#